data_AF-A0A7J3U9Y4-F1
#
_entry.id   AF-A0A7J3U9Y4-F1
#
_cell.length_a   1.000
_cell.length_b   1.000
_cell.length_c   1.000
_cell.angle_alpha   90.00
_cell.angle_beta   90.00
_cell.angle_gamma   90.00
#
_symmetry.space_group_name_H-M   'P 1'
#
loop_
_entity.id
_entity.type
_entity.pdbx_description
1 polymer ?
#
loop_
_entity_poly.entity_id
_entity_poly.type
_entity_poly.pdbx_seq_one_letter_code
_entity_poly.pdbx_strand_id
1 'polypeptide(L)'
;MSKIEESLRNAPIIKKGDYNYVIHPITDGIPYIEPSLLEEVIDKMNIPQCRRIVTMEAMGIPIATALSLKTGIPFTIIRKRSYGLPGEVSV
;
A
#
# COMPACT_ATOMS: atom_id res chain seq x y z
N MET A 1 -21.73 6.48 -2.22
CA MET A 1 -20.36 6.52 -1.66
C MET A 1 -19.57 5.41 -2.31
N SER A 2 -18.28 5.63 -2.53
CA SER A 2 -17.37 4.63 -3.09
C SER A 2 -16.92 3.64 -2.01
N LYS A 3 -16.48 2.41 -2.37
CA LYS A 3 -16.12 1.39 -1.36
C LYS A 3 -14.99 1.87 -0.46
N ILE A 4 -14.05 2.65 -1.00
CA ILE A 4 -12.96 3.22 -0.20
C ILE A 4 -13.47 4.23 0.83
N GLU A 5 -14.46 5.06 0.49
CA GLU A 5 -15.03 6.03 1.44
C GLU A 5 -15.81 5.34 2.55
N GLU A 6 -16.60 4.32 2.21
CA GLU A 6 -17.36 3.54 3.18
C GLU A 6 -16.45 2.74 4.11
N SER A 7 -15.46 2.05 3.57
CA SER A 7 -14.48 1.29 4.36
C SER A 7 -13.66 2.17 5.30
N LEU A 8 -13.28 3.38 4.87
CA LEU A 8 -12.60 4.35 5.73
C LEU A 8 -13.51 4.88 6.86
N ARG A 9 -14.79 5.14 6.60
CA ARG A 9 -15.74 5.59 7.64
C ARG A 9 -15.97 4.55 8.73
N ASN A 10 -15.93 3.28 8.34
CA ASN A 10 -16.15 2.15 9.25
C ASN A 10 -14.84 1.62 9.86
N ALA A 11 -13.68 2.20 9.50
CA ALA A 11 -12.38 1.73 9.95
C ALA A 11 -12.20 1.96 11.46
N PRO A 12 -11.78 0.94 12.23
CA PRO A 12 -11.50 1.11 13.64
C PRO A 12 -10.29 2.03 13.85
N ILE A 13 -10.39 2.88 14.87
CA ILE A 13 -9.32 3.77 15.30
C ILE A 13 -8.85 3.32 16.67
N ILE A 14 -7.54 3.10 16.81
CA ILE A 14 -6.90 2.76 18.08
C ILE A 14 -5.91 3.85 18.47
N LYS A 15 -5.55 3.89 19.75
CA LYS A 15 -4.49 4.78 20.24
C LYS A 15 -3.14 4.05 20.20
N LYS A 16 -2.17 4.61 19.48
CA LYS A 16 -0.78 4.16 19.46
C LYS A 16 0.07 5.23 20.12
N GLY A 17 0.38 5.05 21.40
CA GLY A 17 1.08 6.08 22.18
C GLY A 17 0.28 7.38 22.25
N ASP A 18 0.81 8.43 21.64
CA ASP A 18 0.25 9.78 21.63
C ASP A 18 -0.65 10.08 20.42
N TYR A 19 -0.75 9.19 19.43
CA TYR A 19 -1.52 9.44 18.21
C TYR A 19 -2.63 8.40 17.94
N ASN A 20 -3.61 8.82 17.16
CA ASN A 20 -4.69 7.95 16.67
C ASN A 20 -4.22 7.22 15.41
N TYR A 21 -4.43 5.91 15.37
CA TYR A 21 -4.04 5.05 14.27
C TYR A 21 -5.28 4.38 13.69
N VAL A 22 -5.52 4.60 12.39
CA VAL A 22 -6.60 3.96 11.63
C VAL A 22 -6.12 2.58 11.21
N ILE A 23 -6.87 1.55 11.58
CA ILE A 23 -6.64 0.19 11.09
C ILE A 23 -7.55 -0.02 9.89
N HIS A 24 -6.97 -0.29 8.72
CA HIS A 24 -7.74 -0.41 7.49
C HIS A 24 -7.22 -1.55 6.61
N PRO A 25 -8.09 -2.30 5.90
CA PRO A 25 -7.68 -3.35 4.98
C PRO A 25 -6.53 -2.96 4.04
N ILE A 26 -6.65 -1.82 3.34
CA ILE A 26 -5.66 -1.36 2.35
C ILE A 26 -4.27 -1.11 2.95
N THR A 27 -4.18 -0.71 4.23
CA THR A 27 -2.92 -0.42 4.90
C THR A 27 -2.43 -1.61 5.69
N ASP A 28 -3.26 -2.15 6.58
CA ASP A 28 -2.86 -3.13 7.58
C ASP A 28 -3.09 -4.58 7.14
N GLY A 29 -3.80 -4.80 6.03
CA GLY A 29 -4.11 -6.13 5.51
C GLY A 29 -5.12 -6.92 6.35
N ILE A 30 -5.77 -6.27 7.33
CA ILE A 30 -6.72 -6.90 8.26
C ILE A 30 -8.12 -6.27 8.18
N PRO A 31 -9.20 -7.07 8.35
CA PRO A 31 -9.18 -8.54 8.47
C PRO A 31 -8.74 -9.24 7.17
N TYR A 32 -8.97 -8.62 6.03
CA TYR A 32 -8.51 -9.06 4.70
C TYR A 32 -8.69 -7.91 3.70
N ILE A 33 -7.97 -7.97 2.59
CA ILE A 33 -8.11 -7.01 1.48
C ILE A 33 -9.08 -7.58 0.46
N GLU A 34 -10.25 -6.97 0.35
CA GLU A 34 -11.21 -7.26 -0.72
C GLU A 34 -10.60 -6.89 -2.10
N PRO A 35 -10.54 -7.80 -3.08
CA PRO A 35 -9.98 -7.50 -4.40
C PRO A 35 -10.64 -6.27 -5.05
N SER A 36 -11.96 -6.18 -4.92
CA SER A 36 -12.74 -5.07 -5.48
C SER A 36 -12.49 -3.72 -4.79
N LEU A 37 -12.05 -3.72 -3.52
CA LEU A 37 -11.61 -2.50 -2.83
C LEU A 37 -10.23 -2.07 -3.35
N LEU A 38 -9.32 -3.03 -3.53
CA LEU A 38 -7.99 -2.78 -4.07
C LEU A 38 -8.06 -2.25 -5.51
N GLU A 39 -8.88 -2.86 -6.35
CA GLU A 39 -9.16 -2.40 -7.72
C GLU A 39 -9.67 -0.95 -7.73
N GLU A 40 -10.67 -0.63 -6.91
CA GLU A 40 -11.21 0.74 -6.82
C GLU A 40 -10.14 1.76 -6.40
N VAL A 41 -9.26 1.40 -5.45
CA VAL A 41 -8.15 2.26 -5.05
C VAL A 41 -7.20 2.51 -6.22
N ILE A 42 -6.81 1.47 -6.95
CA ILE A 42 -5.91 1.59 -8.10
C ILE A 42 -6.55 2.38 -9.25
N ASP A 43 -7.85 2.21 -9.49
CA ASP A 43 -8.60 2.93 -10.53
C ASP A 43 -8.67 4.44 -10.25
N LYS A 44 -8.67 4.84 -8.98
CA LYS A 44 -8.69 6.24 -8.56
C LYS A 44 -7.32 6.91 -8.54
N MET A 45 -6.23 6.14 -8.65
CA MET A 45 -4.88 6.71 -8.66
C MET A 45 -4.59 7.41 -9.99
N ASN A 46 -4.15 8.67 -9.92
CA ASN A 46 -3.56 9.36 -11.06
C ASN A 46 -2.05 9.06 -11.12
N ILE A 47 -1.62 8.33 -12.15
CA ILE A 47 -0.26 7.79 -12.20
C ILE A 47 0.53 8.49 -13.29
N PRO A 48 1.62 9.19 -12.92
CA PRO A 48 2.46 9.84 -13.90
C PRO A 48 3.20 8.79 -14.74
N GLN A 49 3.63 9.18 -15.93
CA GLN A 49 4.48 8.32 -16.76
C GLN A 49 5.77 7.99 -15.99
N CYS A 50 5.97 6.71 -15.70
CA CYS A 50 7.14 6.23 -14.98
C CYS A 50 7.60 4.88 -15.54
N ARG A 51 8.82 4.48 -15.18
CA ARG A 51 9.42 3.20 -15.61
C ARG A 51 9.50 2.16 -14.48
N ARG A 52 9.22 2.58 -13.24
CA ARG A 52 9.31 1.75 -12.04
C ARG A 52 8.41 2.32 -10.95
N ILE A 53 7.71 1.44 -10.26
CA ILE A 53 6.98 1.74 -9.02
C ILE A 53 7.89 1.41 -7.83
N VAL A 54 7.94 2.29 -6.83
CA VAL A 54 8.68 2.03 -5.60
C VAL A 54 7.70 2.07 -4.44
N THR A 55 7.78 1.08 -3.56
CA THR A 55 6.92 0.96 -2.39
C THR A 55 7.73 0.53 -1.18
N MET A 56 7.15 0.58 0.02
CA MET A 56 7.79 0.14 1.25
C MET A 56 7.00 -0.99 1.92
N GLU A 57 7.72 -1.90 2.57
CA GLU A 57 7.10 -3.02 3.26
C GLU A 57 6.34 -2.63 4.54
N ALA A 58 5.32 -3.38 4.95
CA ALA A 58 4.61 -4.41 4.18
C ALA A 58 3.39 -3.82 3.45
N MET A 59 2.89 -2.69 3.95
CA MET A 59 1.58 -2.13 3.64
C MET A 59 1.42 -1.67 2.19
N GLY A 60 2.52 -1.22 1.56
CA GLY A 60 2.47 -0.76 0.18
C GLY A 60 2.58 -1.89 -0.86
N ILE A 61 2.81 -3.13 -0.45
CA ILE A 61 2.99 -4.28 -1.35
C ILE A 61 1.72 -4.60 -2.14
N PRO A 62 0.51 -4.69 -1.53
CA PRO A 62 -0.71 -5.02 -2.28
C PRO A 62 -1.01 -3.98 -3.37
N ILE A 63 -0.89 -2.69 -3.04
CA ILE A 63 -1.13 -1.57 -3.96
C ILE A 63 -0.13 -1.62 -5.12
N ALA A 64 1.17 -1.73 -4.82
CA ALA A 64 2.21 -1.77 -5.86
C ALA A 64 2.07 -3.01 -6.76
N THR A 65 1.67 -4.15 -6.19
CA THR A 65 1.44 -5.40 -6.92
C THR A 65 0.27 -5.26 -7.90
N ALA A 66 -0.90 -4.83 -7.40
CA ALA A 66 -2.08 -4.62 -8.24
C ALA A 66 -1.80 -3.58 -9.33
N LEU A 67 -1.09 -2.52 -8.98
CA LEU A 67 -0.73 -1.49 -9.95
C LEU A 67 0.24 -1.98 -11.03
N SER A 68 1.24 -2.76 -10.63
CA SER A 68 2.19 -3.38 -11.55
C SER A 68 1.49 -4.31 -12.54
N LEU A 69 0.56 -5.13 -12.06
CA LEU A 69 -0.27 -6.00 -12.92
C LEU A 69 -1.12 -5.20 -13.90
N LYS A 70 -1.75 -4.11 -13.45
CA LYS A 70 -2.60 -3.27 -14.30
C LYS A 70 -1.82 -2.50 -15.37
N THR A 71 -0.62 -2.01 -15.04
CA THR A 71 0.14 -1.08 -15.89
C THR A 71 1.29 -1.74 -16.67
N GLY A 72 1.70 -2.94 -16.28
CA GLY A 72 2.91 -3.58 -16.78
C GLY A 72 4.21 -2.96 -16.27
N ILE A 73 4.14 -1.98 -15.35
CA ILE A 73 5.31 -1.31 -14.79
C ILE A 73 5.90 -2.18 -13.67
N PRO A 74 7.19 -2.54 -13.69
CA PRO A 74 7.80 -3.32 -12.63
C PRO A 74 7.89 -2.51 -11.32
N PHE A 75 7.87 -3.19 -10.18
CA PHE A 75 7.99 -2.54 -8.88
C PHE A 75 9.12 -3.10 -7.99
N THR A 76 9.58 -2.26 -7.06
CA THR A 76 10.60 -2.61 -6.06
C THR A 76 10.08 -2.28 -4.66
N ILE A 77 10.35 -3.17 -3.71
CA ILE A 77 9.97 -3.03 -2.31
C ILE A 77 11.21 -2.58 -1.52
N ILE A 78 11.12 -1.42 -0.88
CA ILE A 78 12.07 -0.94 0.13
C ILE A 78 11.87 -1.76 1.41
N ARG A 79 12.97 -2.28 1.95
CA ARG A 79 12.99 -3.16 3.11
C ARG A 79 13.52 -2.41 4.32
N LYS A 80 12.95 -2.67 5.49
CA LYS A 80 13.34 -2.04 6.77
C LYS A 80 14.58 -2.67 7.39
N ARG A 81 14.97 -3.85 6.90
CA ARG A 81 16.15 -4.60 7.35
C ARG A 81 17.12 -4.70 6.19
N SER A 82 18.39 -4.42 6.47
CA SER A 82 19.48 -4.56 5.52
C SER A 82 19.69 -6.01 5.10
N TYR A 83 20.05 -6.22 3.83
CA TYR A 83 20.48 -7.49 3.28
C TYR A 83 21.99 -7.60 3.03
N GLY A 84 22.76 -6.54 3.28
CA GLY A 84 24.21 -6.51 3.08
C GLY A 84 24.61 -6.57 1.60
N LEU A 85 23.73 -6.09 0.70
CA LEU A 85 23.96 -6.15 -0.73
C LEU A 85 24.89 -5.01 -1.19
N PRO A 86 25.73 -5.22 -2.24
CA PRO A 86 26.53 -4.16 -2.81
C PRO A 86 25.66 -2.97 -3.26
N GLY A 87 25.98 -1.78 -2.77
CA GLY A 87 25.24 -0.54 -3.09
C GLY A 87 23.93 -0.37 -2.31
N GLU A 88 23.63 -1.22 -1.34
CA GLU A 88 22.50 -1.01 -0.43
C GLU A 88 22.72 0.25 0.43
N VAL A 89 21.70 1.11 0.49
CA VAL A 89 21.69 2.26 1.40
C VAL A 89 20.78 1.90 2.57
N SER A 90 21.39 1.68 3.74
CA SER A 90 20.66 1.52 4.99
C SER A 90 20.48 2.89 5.65
N VAL A 91 19.24 3.26 5.97
CA VAL A 91 18.87 4.47 6.72
C VAL A 91 18.16 4.11 8.00
#